data_AF-A0A1I1T409-F1
#
_entry.id   AF-A0A1I1T409-F1
#
_cell.length_a   1.000
_cell.length_b   1.000
_cell.length_c   1.000
_cell.angle_alpha   90.00
_cell.angle_beta   90.00
_cell.angle_gamma   90.00
#
_symmetry.space_group_name_H-M   'P 1'
#
loop_
_entity.id
_entity.type
_entity.pdbx_description
1 polymer ?
#
loop_
_entity_poly.entity_id
_entity_poly.type
_entity_poly.pdbx_seq_one_letter_code
_entity_poly.pdbx_strand_id
1 'polypeptide(L)'
;MQSSKGTIVVYAIIGLAIIGVVTQLFSNTASFLTSIFTMLGFSIVVFALLYFFIFKKRSGGTSDESKKYKQAVKQSKAKYKQPQQNKSPSTSKSPKSFPFKKKQNKRPSHLRVIDGNKSKRKNRASF
;
A
#
# COMPACT_ATOMS: atom_id res chain seq x y z
N MET A 1 -1.98 51.32 30.79
CA MET A 1 -0.76 50.89 30.07
C MET A 1 -0.20 49.67 30.80
N GLN A 2 -0.43 48.46 30.27
CA GLN A 2 0.03 47.23 30.92
C GLN A 2 1.55 47.09 30.70
N SER A 3 2.32 47.07 31.79
CA SER A 3 3.79 47.06 31.72
C SER A 3 4.31 45.74 31.12
N SER A 4 4.96 45.82 29.97
CA SER A 4 5.55 44.71 29.20
C SER A 4 6.85 44.17 29.80
N LYS A 5 6.93 44.05 31.13
CA LYS A 5 8.13 43.60 31.85
C LYS A 5 8.67 42.26 31.32
N GLY A 6 7.77 41.37 30.91
CA GLY A 6 8.14 40.11 30.25
C GLY A 6 8.86 40.30 28.91
N THR A 7 8.48 41.30 28.11
CA THR A 7 9.14 41.64 26.85
C THR A 7 10.57 42.14 27.08
N ILE A 8 10.80 42.94 28.13
CA ILE A 8 12.15 43.35 28.53
C ILE A 8 13.02 42.13 28.86
N VAL A 9 12.48 41.16 29.60
CA VAL A 9 13.20 39.93 29.99
C VAL A 9 13.52 39.09 28.76
N VAL A 10 12.58 38.94 27.84
CA VAL A 10 12.80 38.22 26.57
C VAL A 10 13.93 38.86 25.77
N TYR A 11 13.94 40.20 25.63
CA TYR A 11 15.04 40.88 24.94
C TYR A 11 16.38 40.74 25.66
N ALA A 12 16.39 40.75 27.00
CA ALA A 12 17.61 40.51 27.78
C ALA A 12 18.16 39.09 27.56
N ILE A 13 17.30 38.08 27.52
CA ILE A 13 17.69 36.68 27.25
C ILE A 13 18.22 36.54 25.83
N ILE A 14 17.54 37.12 24.84
CA ILE A 14 17.99 37.09 23.45
C ILE A 14 19.34 37.80 23.30
N GLY A 15 19.50 38.99 23.91
CA GLY A 15 20.76 39.73 23.89
C GLY A 15 21.91 38.94 24.52
N LEU A 16 21.67 38.30 25.67
CA LEU A 16 22.66 37.46 26.34
C LEU A 16 23.01 36.22 25.50
N ALA A 17 22.03 35.60 24.83
CA ALA A 17 22.26 34.48 23.93
C ALA A 17 23.13 34.88 22.73
N ILE A 18 22.88 36.03 22.11
CA ILE A 18 23.71 36.56 21.01
C ILE A 18 25.15 36.77 21.49
N ILE A 19 25.34 37.40 22.64
CA ILE A 19 26.68 37.63 23.21
C ILE A 19 27.38 36.28 23.44
N GLY A 20 26.69 35.31 24.05
CA GLY A 20 27.24 33.97 24.28
C GLY A 20 27.69 33.28 22.99
N VAL A 21 26.87 33.36 21.93
CA VAL A 21 27.21 32.80 20.61
C VAL A 21 28.41 33.50 20.00
N VAL A 22 28.47 34.84 20.05
CA VAL A 22 29.60 35.61 19.52
C VAL A 22 30.88 35.27 20.28
N THR A 23 30.85 35.21 21.61
CA THR A 23 32.02 34.83 22.41
C THR A 23 32.49 33.42 22.07
N GLN A 24 31.56 32.46 21.95
CA GLN A 24 31.88 31.08 21.59
C GLN A 24 32.46 30.97 20.17
N LEU A 25 31.98 31.82 19.25
CA LEU A 25 32.48 31.90 17.89
C LEU A 25 33.93 32.36 17.84
N PHE A 26 34.36 33.31 18.69
CA PHE A 26 35.74 33.79 18.73
C PHE A 26 36.66 32.94 19.61
N SER A 27 36.17 32.35 20.71
CA SER A 27 36.99 31.56 21.62
C SER A 27 37.25 30.14 21.12
N ASN A 28 36.28 29.51 20.44
CA ASN A 28 36.41 28.15 19.94
C ASN A 28 35.51 27.90 18.72
N THR A 29 35.82 28.59 17.63
CA THR A 29 35.09 28.50 16.36
C THR A 29 34.99 27.07 15.84
N ALA A 30 36.08 26.30 15.91
CA ALA A 30 36.16 24.96 15.36
C ALA A 30 35.21 23.98 16.09
N SER A 31 35.17 24.03 17.42
CA SER A 31 34.23 23.21 18.21
C SER A 31 32.78 23.64 18.01
N PHE A 32 32.53 24.94 17.88
CA PHE A 32 31.19 25.47 17.61
C PHE A 32 30.64 25.01 16.24
N LEU A 33 31.45 25.11 15.18
CA LEU A 33 31.03 24.64 13.86
C LEU A 33 30.83 23.12 13.84
N THR A 34 31.78 22.36 14.40
CA THR A 34 31.65 20.89 14.45
C THR A 34 30.44 20.45 15.27
N SER A 35 30.10 21.14 16.36
CA SER A 35 28.87 20.87 17.13
C SER A 35 27.59 21.14 16.31
N ILE A 36 27.54 22.20 15.51
CA ILE A 36 26.42 22.45 14.58
C ILE A 36 26.31 21.33 13.55
N PHE A 37 27.40 20.96 12.89
CA PHE A 37 27.40 19.90 11.88
C PHE A 37 27.05 18.54 12.47
N THR A 38 27.54 18.21 13.66
CA THR A 38 27.21 16.96 14.35
C THR A 38 25.75 16.95 14.79
N MET A 39 25.20 18.05 15.30
CA MET A 39 23.78 18.14 15.65
C MET A 39 22.90 17.99 14.41
N LEU A 40 23.26 18.65 13.31
CA LEU A 40 22.53 18.54 12.05
C LEU A 40 22.63 17.13 11.45
N GLY A 41 23.82 16.54 11.45
CA GLY A 41 24.05 15.17 11.01
C GLY A 41 23.28 14.16 11.87
N PHE A 42 23.30 14.31 13.19
CA PHE A 42 22.56 13.47 14.11
C PHE A 42 21.05 13.59 13.90
N SER A 43 20.52 14.81 13.71
CA SER A 43 19.11 15.05 13.40
C SER A 43 18.69 14.34 12.11
N ILE A 44 19.50 14.44 11.05
CA ILE A 44 19.25 13.74 9.78
C ILE A 44 19.26 12.23 9.98
N VAL A 45 20.24 11.69 10.72
CA VAL A 45 20.34 10.25 11.01
C VAL A 45 19.10 9.77 11.78
N VAL A 46 18.72 10.46 12.85
CA VAL A 46 17.55 10.11 13.65
C VAL A 46 16.27 10.21 12.82
N PHE A 47 16.10 11.28 12.05
CA PHE A 47 14.97 11.44 11.15
C PHE A 47 14.91 10.34 10.09
N ALA A 48 16.05 10.00 9.48
CA ALA A 48 16.15 8.94 8.50
C ALA A 48 15.82 7.57 9.11
N LEU A 49 16.28 7.27 10.33
CA LEU A 49 15.95 6.04 11.04
C LEU A 49 14.46 5.96 11.36
N LEU A 50 13.86 7.04 11.87
CA LEU A 50 12.41 7.10 12.15
C LEU A 50 11.60 6.98 10.87
N TYR A 51 11.96 7.73 9.83
CA TYR A 51 11.34 7.66 8.51
C TYR A 51 11.46 6.25 7.95
N PHE A 52 12.64 5.65 7.95
CA PHE A 52 12.84 4.30 7.44
C PHE A 52 12.08 3.26 8.26
N PHE A 53 12.07 3.33 9.58
CA PHE A 53 11.37 2.34 10.40
C PHE A 53 9.84 2.44 10.26
N ILE A 54 9.31 3.66 10.19
CA ILE A 54 7.86 3.91 10.10
C ILE A 54 7.37 3.78 8.64
N PHE A 55 8.05 4.42 7.69
CA PHE A 55 7.68 4.40 6.27
C PHE A 55 8.15 3.14 5.54
N LYS A 56 9.25 2.45 5.88
CA LYS A 56 9.57 1.19 5.19
C LYS A 56 8.52 0.11 5.46
N LYS A 57 7.93 0.10 6.67
CA LYS A 57 6.80 -0.78 6.97
C LYS A 57 5.52 -0.41 6.20
N ARG A 58 5.37 0.85 5.79
CA ARG A 58 4.19 1.35 5.05
C ARG A 58 4.36 1.35 3.52
N SER A 59 5.52 1.76 3.01
CA SER A 59 5.88 1.83 1.58
C SER A 59 6.38 0.51 0.99
N GLY A 60 6.56 -0.55 1.79
CA GLY A 60 6.55 -1.93 1.30
C GLY A 60 5.20 -2.39 0.74
N GLY A 61 4.20 -1.50 0.75
CA GLY A 61 2.90 -1.64 0.12
C GLY A 61 2.97 -1.54 -1.41
N THR A 62 3.50 -2.58 -2.05
CA THR A 62 2.60 -3.23 -3.03
C THR A 62 1.44 -3.70 -2.18
N SER A 63 0.37 -2.90 -2.13
CA SER A 63 -0.83 -3.17 -1.35
C SER A 63 -1.14 -4.66 -1.46
N ASP A 64 -1.51 -5.34 -0.37
CA ASP A 64 -1.79 -6.78 -0.43
C ASP A 64 -2.75 -7.11 -1.57
N GLU A 65 -3.63 -6.18 -1.94
CA GLU A 65 -4.43 -6.20 -3.16
C GLU A 65 -3.63 -6.31 -4.47
N SER A 66 -2.59 -5.51 -4.68
CA SER A 66 -1.72 -5.64 -5.86
C SER A 66 -1.00 -6.99 -5.92
N LYS A 67 -0.59 -7.55 -4.77
CA LYS A 67 0.04 -8.89 -4.70
C LYS A 67 -0.98 -10.00 -5.00
N LYS A 68 -2.17 -9.93 -4.38
CA LYS A 68 -3.28 -10.84 -4.62
C LYS A 68 -3.77 -10.78 -6.07
N TYR A 69 -3.89 -9.58 -6.63
CA TYR A 69 -4.24 -9.38 -8.03
C TYR A 69 -3.20 -10.01 -8.96
N LYS A 70 -1.90 -9.76 -8.73
CA LYS A 70 -0.82 -10.41 -9.50
C LYS A 70 -0.89 -11.94 -9.42
N GLN A 71 -1.17 -12.50 -8.24
CA GLN A 71 -1.34 -13.94 -8.06
C GLN A 71 -2.58 -14.46 -8.80
N ALA A 72 -3.72 -13.78 -8.69
CA ALA A 72 -4.97 -14.14 -9.35
C ALA A 72 -4.84 -14.09 -10.89
N VAL A 73 -4.17 -13.08 -11.43
CA VAL A 73 -3.87 -12.97 -12.87
C VAL A 73 -2.94 -14.10 -13.32
N LYS A 74 -1.94 -14.46 -12.53
CA LYS A 74 -1.05 -15.59 -12.85
C LYS A 74 -1.83 -16.91 -12.88
N GLN A 75 -2.73 -17.12 -11.92
CA GLN A 75 -3.59 -18.29 -11.86
C GLN A 75 -4.61 -18.34 -13.02
N SER A 76 -5.24 -17.22 -13.36
CA SER A 76 -6.18 -17.16 -14.49
C SER A 76 -5.46 -17.42 -15.81
N LYS A 77 -4.31 -16.80 -16.04
CA LYS A 77 -3.47 -17.07 -17.23
C LYS A 77 -3.03 -18.52 -17.28
N ALA A 78 -2.67 -19.14 -16.16
CA ALA A 78 -2.31 -20.56 -16.13
C ALA A 78 -3.49 -21.48 -16.45
N LYS A 79 -4.69 -21.18 -15.92
CA LYS A 79 -5.91 -21.96 -16.13
C LYS A 79 -6.46 -21.86 -17.56
N TYR A 80 -6.32 -20.68 -18.18
CA TYR A 80 -6.79 -20.42 -19.55
C TYR A 80 -5.66 -20.42 -20.59
N LYS A 81 -4.45 -20.88 -20.23
CA LYS A 81 -3.44 -21.30 -21.22
C LYS A 81 -3.96 -22.56 -21.92
N GLN A 82 -4.92 -22.36 -22.81
CA GLN A 82 -5.18 -23.33 -23.86
C GLN A 82 -3.88 -23.47 -24.66
N PRO A 83 -3.46 -24.70 -25.01
CA PRO A 83 -2.41 -24.85 -26.02
C PRO A 83 -2.91 -24.08 -27.23
N GLN A 84 -2.13 -23.09 -27.67
CA GLN A 84 -2.37 -22.42 -28.94
C GLN A 84 -2.32 -23.50 -30.02
N GLN A 85 -3.48 -24.09 -30.33
CA GLN A 85 -3.67 -24.76 -31.59
C GLN A 85 -3.53 -23.67 -32.63
N ASN A 86 -2.34 -23.62 -33.23
CA ASN A 86 -1.95 -22.91 -34.45
C ASN A 86 -3.16 -22.39 -35.22
N LYS A 87 -3.56 -21.14 -34.98
CA LYS A 87 -4.52 -20.46 -35.84
C LYS A 87 -3.76 -19.86 -37.00
N SER A 88 -3.69 -20.62 -38.08
CA SER A 88 -3.46 -20.11 -39.43
C SER A 88 -4.34 -18.87 -39.69
N PRO A 89 -3.83 -17.81 -40.35
CA PRO A 89 -4.62 -16.63 -40.65
C PRO A 89 -5.48 -16.92 -41.87
N SER A 90 -6.75 -17.29 -41.67
CA SER A 90 -7.74 -17.32 -42.75
C SER A 90 -8.67 -16.11 -42.64
N THR A 91 -8.46 -15.22 -43.58
CA THR A 91 -9.31 -14.11 -43.99
C THR A 91 -10.73 -14.61 -44.30
N SER A 92 -11.76 -13.97 -43.74
CA SER A 92 -12.96 -13.48 -44.46
C SER A 92 -14.22 -13.41 -43.57
N LYS A 93 -14.82 -12.22 -43.60
CA LYS A 93 -16.25 -11.92 -43.74
C LYS A 93 -17.25 -12.73 -42.90
N SER A 94 -17.81 -12.06 -41.89
CA SER A 94 -19.18 -12.30 -41.40
C SER A 94 -20.15 -12.22 -42.59
N PRO A 95 -21.11 -13.17 -42.76
CA PRO A 95 -22.39 -13.06 -42.05
C PRO A 95 -23.05 -14.40 -41.67
N LYS A 96 -24.18 -14.27 -40.93
CA LYS A 96 -25.32 -15.20 -40.86
C LYS A 96 -25.41 -16.14 -39.64
N SER A 97 -26.07 -15.63 -38.60
CA SER A 97 -27.35 -16.15 -38.07
C SER A 97 -27.67 -17.66 -38.23
N PHE A 98 -27.58 -18.37 -37.09
CA PHE A 98 -28.22 -19.63 -36.65
C PHE A 98 -27.77 -20.99 -37.25
N PRO A 99 -27.93 -22.14 -36.53
CA PRO A 99 -28.50 -22.36 -35.20
C PRO A 99 -27.53 -23.01 -34.18
N PHE A 100 -27.78 -22.79 -32.89
CA PHE A 100 -27.18 -23.56 -31.79
C PHE A 100 -27.46 -25.06 -32.00
N LYS A 101 -26.44 -25.84 -32.36
CA LYS A 101 -26.50 -27.31 -32.27
C LYS A 101 -26.63 -27.69 -30.79
N LYS A 102 -27.86 -27.92 -30.34
CA LYS A 102 -28.15 -28.58 -29.05
C LYS A 102 -27.46 -29.94 -29.06
N LYS A 103 -26.39 -30.09 -28.27
CA LYS A 103 -25.90 -31.42 -27.88
C LYS A 103 -27.03 -32.10 -27.12
N GLN A 104 -27.60 -33.16 -27.69
CA GLN A 104 -28.46 -34.10 -26.98
C GLN A 104 -27.63 -34.78 -25.89
N ASN A 105 -27.59 -34.19 -24.70
CA ASN A 105 -27.23 -34.94 -23.51
C ASN A 105 -28.47 -35.73 -23.10
N LYS A 106 -28.37 -37.06 -23.26
CA LYS A 106 -29.34 -38.03 -22.77
C LYS A 106 -29.62 -37.70 -21.29
N ARG A 107 -30.89 -37.36 -21.00
CA ARG A 107 -31.38 -37.09 -19.65
C ARG A 107 -31.31 -38.38 -18.84
N PRO A 108 -30.75 -38.42 -17.62
CA PRO A 108 -31.26 -39.33 -16.61
C PRO A 108 -32.65 -38.81 -16.18
N SER A 109 -33.66 -39.67 -16.26
CA SER A 109 -35.10 -39.39 -16.09
C SER A 109 -35.55 -39.08 -14.65
N HIS A 110 -34.66 -38.56 -13.82
CA HIS A 110 -34.96 -38.30 -12.41
C HIS A 110 -34.45 -36.91 -12.05
N LEU A 111 -35.39 -36.03 -11.68
CA LEU A 111 -35.08 -34.73 -11.10
C LEU A 111 -34.33 -35.00 -9.78
N ARG A 112 -33.03 -34.70 -9.75
CA ARG A 112 -32.34 -34.55 -8.47
C ARG A 112 -32.52 -33.10 -8.05
N VAL A 113 -33.11 -32.91 -6.88
CA VAL A 113 -33.12 -31.62 -6.20
C VAL A 113 -31.66 -31.22 -6.01
N ILE A 114 -31.28 -30.06 -6.55
CA ILE A 114 -30.03 -29.43 -6.17
C ILE A 114 -30.24 -29.00 -4.73
N ASP A 115 -29.79 -29.81 -3.79
CA ASP A 115 -29.66 -29.40 -2.41
C ASP A 115 -28.60 -28.29 -2.39
N GLY A 116 -29.08 -27.05 -2.54
CA GLY A 116 -28.32 -25.87 -2.21
C GLY A 116 -27.82 -26.02 -0.77
N ASN A 117 -26.65 -25.45 -0.49
CA ASN A 117 -25.97 -25.45 0.81
C ASN A 117 -26.86 -24.89 1.96
N LYS A 118 -27.91 -25.61 2.36
CA LYS A 118 -28.69 -25.39 3.57
C LYS A 118 -27.87 -26.02 4.68
N SER A 119 -27.13 -25.15 5.36
CA SER A 119 -26.44 -25.47 6.60
C SER A 119 -27.33 -26.35 7.49
N LYS A 120 -26.76 -27.48 7.91
CA LYS A 120 -27.33 -28.44 8.86
C LYS A 120 -28.02 -27.69 10.02
N ARG A 121 -29.35 -27.59 9.99
CA ARG A 121 -30.15 -27.39 11.21
C ARG A 121 -30.94 -28.66 11.44
N LYS A 122 -30.47 -29.41 12.44
CA LYS A 122 -31.11 -30.58 13.01
C LYS A 122 -32.60 -30.30 13.26
N ASN A 123 -33.43 -31.31 12.98
CA ASN A 123 -34.84 -31.43 13.36
C ASN A 123 -35.81 -30.44 12.70
N ARG A 124 -36.67 -30.98 11.83
CA ARG A 124 -38.09 -30.63 11.73
C ARG A 124 -38.80 -31.74 10.95
N ALA A 125 -39.27 -32.73 11.69
CA ALA A 125 -40.52 -33.41 11.33
C ALA A 125 -41.66 -32.47 11.71
N SER A 126 -42.61 -32.27 10.80
CA SER A 126 -43.93 -31.74 11.13
C SER A 126 -44.91 -32.07 10.02
N PHE A 127 -45.83 -32.96 10.39
CA PHE A 127 -47.12 -33.35 9.82
C PHE A 127 -47.14 -34.09 8.47
#